data_AF-A0A7Z9I625-F1
#
_entry.id   AF-A0A7Z9I625-F1
#
_cell.length_a   1.000
_cell.length_b   1.000
_cell.length_c   1.000
_cell.angle_alpha   90.00
_cell.angle_beta   90.00
_cell.angle_gamma   90.00
#
_symmetry.space_group_name_H-M   'P 1'
#
loop_
_entity.id
_entity.type
_entity.pdbx_description
1 polymer ?
#
loop_
_entity_poly.entity_id
_entity_poly.type
_entity_poly.pdbx_seq_one_letter_code
_entity_poly.pdbx_strand_id
1 'polypeptide(L)'
;MAQITEGIKKNGKKSYYVRIRMKGKPEVTAVFERLTDARIWISNTETAIRDGRYSTTTEARKHTLSDLVDRYIRDVCPRKPKMGHDYSMQLNWWK
;
A
#
# COMPACT_ATOMS: atom_id res chain seq x y z
N MET A 1 -4.24 -19.52 0.30
CA MET A 1 -5.23 -20.10 -0.64
C MET A 1 -5.88 -18.97 -1.42
N ALA A 2 -5.79 -19.02 -2.75
CA ALA A 2 -6.51 -18.14 -3.66
C ALA A 2 -7.80 -18.83 -4.13
N GLN A 3 -8.89 -18.09 -4.13
CA GLN A 3 -10.20 -18.55 -4.60
C GLN A 3 -10.65 -17.66 -5.76
N ILE A 4 -11.19 -18.26 -6.81
CA ILE A 4 -11.83 -17.56 -7.93
C ILE A 4 -13.29 -17.97 -7.92
N THR A 5 -14.18 -17.00 -7.88
CA THR A 5 -15.63 -17.19 -8.02
C THR A 5 -16.08 -16.55 -9.31
N GLU A 6 -16.72 -17.33 -10.16
CA GLU A 6 -17.30 -16.84 -11.40
C GLU A 6 -18.71 -16.32 -11.14
N GLY A 7 -19.00 -15.11 -11.61
CA GLY A 7 -20.31 -14.48 -11.58
C GLY A 7 -20.69 -14.01 -12.98
N ILE A 8 -21.94 -14.21 -13.36
CA ILE A 8 -22.49 -13.68 -14.60
C ILE A 8 -23.29 -12.44 -14.22
N LYS A 9 -22.91 -11.27 -14.74
CA LYS A 9 -23.67 -10.03 -14.51
C LYS A 9 -25.00 -10.12 -15.27
N LYS A 10 -26.01 -9.34 -14.84
CA LYS A 10 -27.32 -9.24 -15.52
C LYS A 10 -27.23 -8.95 -17.04
N ASN A 11 -26.12 -8.38 -17.49
CA ASN A 11 -25.83 -8.08 -18.90
C ASN A 11 -25.14 -9.24 -19.67
N GLY A 12 -25.09 -10.46 -19.12
CA GLY A 12 -24.46 -11.63 -19.75
C GLY A 12 -22.92 -11.64 -19.74
N LYS A 13 -22.28 -10.56 -19.28
CA LYS A 13 -20.81 -10.48 -19.15
C LYS A 13 -20.33 -11.34 -17.98
N LYS A 14 -19.27 -12.12 -18.22
CA LYS A 14 -18.56 -12.90 -17.20
C LYS A 14 -17.76 -11.97 -16.29
N SER A 15 -17.75 -12.25 -15.01
CA SER A 15 -16.97 -11.54 -14.00
C SER A 15 -16.34 -12.55 -13.06
N TYR A 16 -15.06 -12.35 -12.78
CA TYR A 16 -14.21 -13.24 -12.00
C TYR A 16 -13.83 -12.52 -10.72
N TYR A 17 -14.42 -12.93 -9.61
CA TYR A 17 -14.12 -12.43 -8.27
C TYR A 17 -12.98 -13.26 -7.70
N VAL A 18 -11.87 -12.62 -7.37
CA VAL A 18 -10.69 -13.28 -6.81
C VAL A 18 -10.53 -12.86 -5.36
N ARG A 19 -10.32 -13.85 -4.49
CA ARG A 19 -10.00 -13.65 -3.06
C ARG A 19 -8.73 -14.41 -2.71
N ILE A 20 -7.70 -13.70 -2.26
CA ILE A 20 -6.44 -14.29 -1.81
C ILE A 20 -6.36 -14.18 -0.29
N ARG A 21 -6.27 -15.34 0.38
CA ARG A 21 -6.10 -15.43 1.83
C ARG A 21 -4.78 -16.12 2.18
N MET A 22 -3.93 -15.41 2.91
CA MET A 22 -2.64 -15.91 3.41
C MET A 22 -2.61 -15.82 4.94
N LYS A 23 -2.03 -16.83 5.60
CA LYS A 23 -1.97 -16.86 7.08
C LYS A 23 -1.13 -15.68 7.57
N GLY A 24 -1.71 -14.83 8.42
CA GLY A 24 -1.02 -13.66 9.00
C GLY A 24 -0.92 -12.43 8.10
N LYS A 25 -1.66 -12.36 6.98
CA LYS A 25 -1.72 -11.19 6.09
C LYS A 25 -3.18 -10.78 5.84
N PRO A 26 -3.45 -9.49 5.54
CA PRO A 26 -4.80 -9.05 5.18
C PRO A 26 -5.29 -9.77 3.93
N GLU A 27 -6.59 -9.98 3.84
CA GLU A 27 -7.20 -10.55 2.64
C GLU A 27 -7.20 -9.56 1.49
N VAL A 28 -6.97 -10.05 0.28
CA VAL A 28 -6.98 -9.25 -0.93
C VAL A 28 -8.07 -9.71 -1.84
N THR A 29 -8.92 -8.78 -2.27
CA THR A 29 -10.04 -9.03 -3.17
C THR A 29 -9.93 -8.16 -4.41
N ALA A 30 -10.17 -8.75 -5.58
CA ALA A 30 -10.24 -8.03 -6.84
C ALA A 30 -11.27 -8.68 -7.77
N VAL A 31 -11.77 -7.90 -8.74
CA VAL A 31 -12.77 -8.35 -9.71
C VAL A 31 -12.24 -8.11 -11.12
N PHE A 32 -12.31 -9.12 -11.97
CA PHE A 32 -11.83 -9.08 -13.35
C PHE A 32 -12.92 -9.50 -14.33
N GLU A 33 -12.84 -9.06 -15.58
CA GLU A 33 -13.76 -9.50 -16.63
C GLU A 33 -13.24 -10.72 -17.41
N ARG A 34 -11.94 -11.04 -17.26
CA ARG A 34 -11.25 -12.10 -17.98
C ARG A 34 -10.53 -13.06 -17.01
N LEU A 35 -10.67 -14.37 -17.24
CA LEU A 35 -10.07 -15.40 -16.39
C LEU A 35 -8.54 -15.40 -16.43
N THR A 36 -7.94 -15.09 -17.57
CA THR A 36 -6.48 -15.02 -17.72
C THR A 36 -5.90 -13.92 -16.85
N ASP A 37 -6.54 -12.75 -16.82
CA ASP A 37 -6.07 -11.59 -16.09
C ASP A 37 -6.19 -11.83 -14.58
N ALA A 38 -7.28 -12.47 -14.15
CA ALA A 38 -7.44 -12.95 -12.78
C ALA A 38 -6.31 -13.90 -12.36
N ARG A 39 -5.93 -14.85 -13.22
CA ARG A 39 -4.89 -15.84 -12.91
C ARG A 39 -3.49 -15.23 -12.84
N ILE A 40 -3.17 -14.31 -13.76
CA ILE A 40 -1.92 -13.54 -13.74
C ILE A 40 -1.84 -12.70 -12.47
N TRP A 41 -2.93 -12.02 -12.13
CA TRP A 41 -3.02 -11.19 -10.94
C TRP A 41 -2.82 -11.99 -9.65
N ILE A 42 -3.38 -13.21 -9.56
CA ILE A 42 -3.14 -14.11 -8.42
C ILE A 42 -1.65 -14.39 -8.25
N SER A 43 -0.98 -14.81 -9.31
CA SER A 43 0.45 -15.17 -9.28
C SER A 43 1.31 -13.98 -8.84
N ASN A 44 1.07 -12.81 -9.44
CA ASN A 44 1.81 -11.59 -9.12
C ASN A 44 1.57 -11.13 -7.69
N THR A 45 0.32 -11.18 -7.23
CA THR A 45 -0.07 -10.74 -5.88
C THR A 45 0.44 -11.71 -4.82
N GLU A 46 0.38 -13.02 -5.07
CA GLU A 46 0.94 -14.03 -4.17
C GLU A 46 2.45 -13.87 -4.01
N THR A 47 3.17 -13.63 -5.12
CA THR A 47 4.61 -13.35 -5.11
C THR A 47 4.91 -12.08 -4.32
N ALA A 48 4.17 -10.99 -4.57
CA ALA A 48 4.34 -9.74 -3.83
C ALA A 48 4.08 -9.90 -2.32
N ILE A 49 3.07 -10.70 -1.93
CA ILE A 49 2.75 -10.96 -0.51
C ILE A 49 3.86 -11.79 0.13
N ARG A 50 4.39 -12.79 -0.59
CA ARG A 50 5.47 -13.64 -0.11
C ARG A 50 6.78 -12.88 0.07
N ASP A 51 7.10 -11.99 -0.87
CA ASP A 51 8.29 -11.14 -0.83
C ASP A 51 8.18 -9.99 0.21
N GLY A 52 7.05 -9.88 0.92
CA GLY A 52 6.82 -8.81 1.89
C GLY A 52 6.66 -7.41 1.26
N ARG A 53 6.72 -7.31 -0.07
CA ARG A 53 6.52 -6.08 -0.85
C ARG A 53 5.05 -5.74 -1.05
N TYR A 54 4.14 -6.62 -0.64
CA TYR A 54 2.72 -6.34 -0.61
C TYR A 54 2.36 -5.43 0.57
N SER A 55 2.71 -4.16 0.41
CA SER A 55 2.35 -3.10 1.35
C SER A 55 0.91 -2.65 1.03
N THR A 56 -0.08 -3.21 1.73
CA THR A 56 -1.45 -2.65 1.80
C THR A 56 -1.49 -1.33 2.59
N THR A 57 -0.37 -0.90 3.17
CA THR A 57 -0.31 0.33 3.94
C THR A 57 -0.30 1.53 3.01
N THR A 58 -1.50 1.97 2.65
CA THR A 58 -1.76 3.26 2.01
C THR A 58 -1.12 4.40 2.79
N GLU A 59 -0.96 4.27 4.12
CA GLU A 59 -0.33 5.28 4.98
C GLU A 59 1.19 5.41 4.77
N ALA A 60 1.92 4.32 4.50
CA ALA A 60 3.35 4.37 4.21
C ALA A 60 3.65 4.96 2.82
N ARG A 61 2.66 4.98 1.91
CA ARG A 61 2.71 5.75 0.65
C ARG A 61 2.23 7.18 0.79
N LYS A 62 1.37 7.49 1.76
CA LYS A 62 0.78 8.82 1.96
C LYS A 62 1.76 9.80 2.60
N HIS A 63 2.66 9.30 3.45
CA HIS A 63 3.62 10.14 4.16
C HIS A 63 5.01 9.92 3.57
N THR A 64 5.51 10.93 2.87
CA THR A 64 6.88 10.96 2.35
C THR A 64 7.85 11.30 3.48
N LEU A 65 9.15 11.05 3.26
CA LEU A 65 10.19 11.53 4.18
C LEU A 65 10.07 13.04 4.42
N SER A 66 9.69 13.80 3.39
CA SER A 66 9.37 15.22 3.51
C SER A 66 8.23 15.49 4.50
N ASP A 67 7.13 14.74 4.48
CA ASP A 67 6.02 14.95 5.43
C ASP A 67 6.45 14.69 6.88
N LEU A 68 7.34 13.72 7.08
CA LEU A 68 7.95 13.46 8.39
C LEU A 68 8.86 14.61 8.83
N VAL A 69 9.69 15.12 7.92
CA VAL A 69 10.57 16.27 8.17
C VAL A 69 9.75 17.51 8.52
N ASP A 70 8.70 17.81 7.74
CA ASP A 70 7.84 18.97 7.95
C ASP A 70 7.12 18.90 9.31
N ARG A 71 6.66 17.70 9.72
CA ARG A 71 6.07 17.47 11.05
C ARG A 71 7.10 17.64 12.17
N TYR A 72 8.32 17.14 11.97
CA TYR A 72 9.39 17.27 12.95
C TYR A 72 9.78 18.73 13.17
N ILE A 73 9.88 19.51 12.08
CA ILE A 73 10.14 20.95 12.14
C ILE A 73 8.98 21.67 12.85
N ARG A 74 7.73 21.30 12.59
CA ARG A 74 6.57 21.96 13.23
C ARG A 74 6.44 21.66 14.72
N ASP A 75 6.57 20.39 15.11
CA ASP A 75 6.14 19.95 16.45
C ASP A 75 7.28 19.85 17.46
N VAL A 76 8.51 19.61 16.99
CA VAL A 76 9.68 19.30 17.85
C VAL A 76 10.69 20.44 17.87
N CYS A 77 10.93 21.09 16.73
CA CYS A 77 11.87 22.19 16.60
C CYS A 77 11.58 23.38 17.55
N PRO A 78 10.32 23.85 17.73
CA PRO A 78 10.02 24.97 18.61
C PRO A 78 10.23 24.65 20.10
N ARG A 79 10.27 23.36 20.46
CA ARG A 79 10.54 22.90 21.83
C ARG A 79 12.04 22.89 22.16
N LYS A 80 12.91 23.09 21.16
CA LYS A 80 14.37 23.09 21.31
C LYS A 80 14.93 24.48 20.96
N PRO A 81 14.82 25.48 21.85
CA PRO A 81 15.15 26.86 21.52
C PRO A 81 16.61 27.11 21.14
N LYS A 82 17.56 26.28 21.59
CA LYS A 82 18.99 26.43 21.26
C LYS A 82 19.43 25.79 19.95
N MET A 83 18.84 24.65 19.59
CA MET A 83 19.30 23.82 18.47
C MET A 83 18.24 23.63 17.38
N GLY A 84 17.01 24.05 17.63
CA GLY A 84 15.89 23.86 16.71
C GLY A 84 16.19 24.46 15.34
N HIS A 85 16.65 25.72 15.33
CA HIS A 85 17.01 26.42 14.10
C HIS A 85 18.01 25.61 13.25
N ASP A 86 19.09 25.12 13.85
CA ASP A 86 20.12 24.34 13.14
C ASP A 86 19.58 22.99 12.63
N TYR A 87 18.76 22.31 13.43
CA TYR A 87 18.10 21.08 13.00
C TYR A 87 17.12 21.32 11.85
N SER A 88 16.38 22.43 11.85
CA SER A 88 15.46 22.76 10.75
C SER A 88 16.21 23.02 9.44
N MET A 89 17.37 23.68 9.52
CA MET A 89 18.21 23.94 8.36
C MET A 89 18.81 22.65 7.79
N GLN A 90 19.33 21.76 8.65
CA GLN A 90 19.85 20.47 8.25
C GLN A 90 18.75 19.58 7.65
N LEU A 91 17.59 19.47 8.31
CA LEU A 91 16.49 18.63 7.84
C LEU A 91 15.88 19.15 6.53
N ASN A 92 15.86 20.46 6.30
CA ASN A 92 15.47 21.04 5.01
C ASN A 92 16.46 20.72 3.88
N TRP A 93 17.74 20.43 4.19
CA TRP A 93 18.71 20.00 3.19
C TRP A 93 18.53 18.54 2.76
N TRP A 94 18.04 17.69 3.66
CA TRP A 94 17.76 16.27 3.40
C TRP A 94 16.33 16.00 2.85
N LYS A 95 15.51 17.04 2.75
CA LYS A 95 14.19 17.00 2.14
C LYS A 95 14.30 17.02 0.62
#